data_AF-A0A485MIS7-F1
#
_entry.id   AF-A0A485MIS7-F1
#
_cell.length_a   1.000
_cell.length_b   1.000
_cell.length_c   1.000
_cell.angle_alpha   90.00
_cell.angle_beta   90.00
_cell.angle_gamma   90.00
#
_symmetry.space_group_name_H-M   'P 1'
#
loop_
_entity.id
_entity.type
_entity.pdbx_description
1 polymer ?
#
loop_
_entity_poly.entity_id
_entity_poly.type
_entity_poly.pdbx_seq_one_letter_code
_entity_poly.pdbx_strand_id
1 'polypeptide(L)'
;MMEIMTWEVQINDLKEEVNKLIPDSFGKDIEKSCQSLYPLYAVFVKNVKMLKKPVFDLGKHMELHGEGSGSGKVTGDETGTKVL
;
A
#
# COMPACT_ATOMS: atom_id res chain seq x y z
N MET A 1 -8.15 14.16 -10.67
CA MET A 1 -8.35 12.78 -10.17
C MET A 1 -7.23 11.86 -10.63
N MET A 2 -7.16 11.52 -11.92
CA MET A 2 -6.16 10.59 -12.47
C MET A 2 -4.71 11.08 -12.22
N GLU A 3 -4.45 12.36 -12.43
CA GLU A 3 -3.11 12.95 -12.21
C GLU A 3 -2.66 12.87 -10.75
N ILE A 4 -3.55 13.24 -9.81
CA ILE A 4 -3.28 13.17 -8.37
C ILE A 4 -2.99 11.72 -7.96
N MET A 5 -3.83 10.77 -8.36
CA MET A 5 -3.59 9.35 -8.07
C MET A 5 -2.28 8.84 -8.67
N THR A 6 -1.96 9.23 -9.91
CA THR A 6 -0.74 8.78 -10.58
C THR A 6 0.49 9.32 -9.87
N TRP A 7 0.51 10.61 -9.53
CA TRP A 7 1.61 11.25 -8.84
C TRP A 7 1.86 10.62 -7.46
N GLU A 8 0.79 10.42 -6.70
CA GLU A 8 0.84 9.87 -5.36
C GLU A 8 1.27 8.39 -5.35
N VAL A 9 0.83 7.59 -6.31
CA VAL A 9 1.23 6.17 -6.44
C VAL A 9 2.68 6.03 -6.95
N GLN A 10 3.15 6.96 -7.78
CA GLN A 10 4.50 6.88 -8.35
C GLN A 10 5.61 7.27 -7.38
N ILE A 11 5.32 8.12 -6.39
CA ILE A 11 6.32 8.62 -5.45
C ILE A 11 6.49 7.73 -4.21
N ASN A 12 5.49 6.92 -3.88
CA ASN A 12 5.44 6.13 -2.64
C ASN A 12 5.57 4.64 -2.91
N ASP A 13 6.07 3.90 -1.91
CA ASP A 13 6.10 2.44 -1.93
C ASP A 13 4.76 1.83 -1.46
N LEU A 14 4.58 0.53 -1.72
CA LEU A 14 3.36 -0.21 -1.37
C LEU A 14 2.97 -0.09 0.12
N LYS A 15 3.96 -0.01 1.03
CA LYS A 15 3.71 0.16 2.47
C LYS A 15 2.99 1.48 2.77
N GLU A 16 3.48 2.56 2.17
CA GLU A 16 2.96 3.91 2.38
C GLU A 16 1.61 4.10 1.67
N GLU A 17 1.45 3.52 0.48
CA GLU A 17 0.19 3.46 -0.24
C GLU A 17 -0.92 2.82 0.61
N VAL A 18 -0.64 1.68 1.24
CA VAL A 18 -1.60 0.99 2.11
C VAL A 18 -1.94 1.85 3.32
N ASN A 19 -0.97 2.55 3.91
CA ASN A 19 -1.22 3.47 5.03
C ASN A 19 -2.13 4.65 4.67
N LYS A 20 -2.12 5.09 3.40
CA LYS A 20 -3.01 6.13 2.87
C LYS A 20 -4.39 5.60 2.48
N LEU A 21 -4.46 4.35 2.01
CA LEU A 21 -5.72 3.68 1.66
C LEU A 21 -6.58 3.37 2.90
N ILE A 22 -5.99 3.02 4.05
CA ILE A 22 -6.74 2.70 5.28
C ILE A 22 -7.67 3.85 5.71
N PRO A 23 -7.21 5.11 5.82
CA PRO A 23 -8.06 6.25 6.15
C PRO A 23 -8.70 6.94 4.93
N ASP A 24 -8.52 6.38 3.73
CA ASP A 24 -8.90 6.93 2.42
C ASP A 24 -8.48 8.41 2.24
N SER A 25 -7.19 8.70 2.42
CA SER A 25 -6.66 10.07 2.25
C SER A 25 -6.77 10.55 0.80
N PHE A 26 -6.67 9.64 -0.17
CA PHE A 26 -6.79 9.94 -1.60
C PHE A 26 -8.16 10.56 -1.94
N GLY A 27 -9.25 10.03 -1.39
CA GLY A 27 -10.58 10.58 -1.59
C GLY A 27 -10.69 12.03 -1.12
N LYS A 28 -10.12 12.34 0.06
CA LYS A 28 -10.10 13.68 0.64
C LYS A 28 -9.26 14.67 -0.16
N ASP A 29 -8.09 14.24 -0.65
CA ASP A 29 -7.23 15.10 -1.46
C ASP A 29 -7.88 15.43 -2.81
N ILE A 30 -8.54 14.45 -3.43
CA ILE A 30 -9.33 14.67 -4.65
C ILE A 30 -10.48 15.64 -4.39
N GLU A 31 -11.23 15.46 -3.31
CA GLU A 31 -12.33 16.35 -2.95
C GLU A 31 -11.84 17.79 -2.82
N LYS A 32 -10.76 18.00 -2.07
CA LYS A 32 -10.13 19.31 -1.86
C LYS A 32 -9.63 19.94 -3.16
N SER A 33 -8.93 19.18 -4.01
CA SER A 33 -8.39 19.71 -5.27
C SER A 33 -9.48 20.06 -6.29
N CYS A 34 -10.64 19.38 -6.24
CA CYS A 34 -11.74 19.62 -7.16
C CYS A 34 -12.76 20.67 -6.68
N GLN A 35 -12.66 21.15 -5.43
CA GLN A 35 -13.56 22.16 -4.85
C GLN A 35 -13.65 23.46 -5.68
N SER A 36 -12.60 23.84 -6.41
CA SER A 36 -12.59 25.06 -7.23
C SER A 36 -13.46 24.97 -8.49
N LEU A 37 -13.72 23.75 -8.98
CA LEU A 37 -14.56 23.50 -10.16
C LEU A 37 -15.98 23.13 -9.76
N TYR A 38 -16.13 22.15 -8.86
CA TYR A 38 -17.42 21.67 -8.41
C TYR A 38 -17.29 20.94 -7.06
N PRO A 39 -18.21 21.17 -6.10
CA PRO A 39 -18.19 20.47 -4.84
C PRO A 39 -18.54 18.98 -5.06
N LEU A 40 -17.54 18.12 -4.84
CA LEU A 40 -17.72 16.68 -4.83
C LEU A 40 -18.01 16.22 -3.41
N TYR A 41 -18.84 15.19 -3.28
CA TYR A 41 -19.11 14.54 -2.00
C TYR A 41 -18.88 13.05 -2.17
N ALA A 42 -18.46 12.38 -1.08
CA ALA A 42 -18.37 10.92 -1.05
C ALA A 42 -17.44 10.35 -2.14
N VAL A 43 -16.22 10.88 -2.25
CA VAL A 43 -15.17 10.37 -3.14
C VAL A 43 -14.42 9.24 -2.44
N PHE A 44 -14.43 8.04 -3.00
CA PHE A 44 -13.76 6.86 -2.45
C PHE A 44 -13.05 6.04 -3.52
N VAL A 45 -11.97 5.34 -3.12
CA VAL A 45 -11.34 4.33 -3.98
C VAL A 45 -12.16 3.03 -3.94
N LYS A 46 -12.88 2.74 -5.02
CA LYS A 46 -13.80 1.59 -5.08
C LYS A 46 -13.07 0.23 -5.10
N ASN A 47 -11.96 0.14 -5.82
CA ASN A 47 -11.24 -1.11 -6.03
C ASN A 47 -9.75 -0.83 -6.24
N VAL A 48 -8.88 -1.60 -5.57
CA VAL A 48 -7.44 -1.67 -5.86
C VAL A 48 -7.12 -3.09 -6.33
N LYS A 49 -6.40 -3.22 -7.45
CA LYS A 49 -6.03 -4.53 -8.02
C LYS A 49 -4.52 -4.61 -8.21
N MET A 50 -3.93 -5.71 -7.79
CA MET A 50 -2.57 -6.08 -8.15
C MET A 50 -2.54 -6.67 -9.56
N LEU A 51 -1.94 -5.96 -10.51
CA LEU A 51 -1.77 -6.43 -11.89
C LEU A 51 -0.55 -7.34 -12.04
N LYS A 52 0.54 -6.97 -11.37
CA LYS A 52 1.80 -7.73 -11.35
C LYS A 52 2.27 -7.84 -9.92
N LYS A 53 2.48 -9.08 -9.46
CA LYS A 53 3.03 -9.31 -8.13
C LYS A 53 4.52 -8.95 -8.15
N PRO A 54 5.04 -8.27 -7.11
CA PRO A 54 6.47 -8.10 -6.96
C PRO A 54 7.15 -9.47 -6.83
N VAL A 55 8.39 -9.55 -7.28
CA VAL A 55 9.20 -10.76 -7.07
C VAL A 55 9.32 -10.99 -5.57
N PHE A 56 9.06 -12.22 -5.14
CA PHE A 56 9.10 -12.56 -3.72
C PHE A 56 10.54 -12.47 -3.21
N ASP A 57 10.73 -11.62 -2.20
CA ASP A 57 11.99 -11.45 -1.49
C ASP A 57 11.71 -11.58 0.01
N LEU A 58 12.36 -12.54 0.66
CA LEU A 58 12.11 -12.84 2.07
C LEU A 58 12.52 -11.67 2.98
N GLY A 59 13.60 -10.96 2.64
CA GLY A 59 14.08 -9.81 3.41
C GLY A 59 13.07 -8.66 3.40
N LYS A 60 12.62 -8.27 2.20
CA LYS A 60 11.57 -7.24 2.03
C LYS A 60 10.25 -7.64 2.70
N HIS A 61 9.91 -8.92 2.67
CA HIS A 61 8.70 -9.40 3.33
C HIS A 61 8.78 -9.30 4.86
N MET A 62 9.91 -9.70 5.46
CA MET A 62 10.10 -9.61 6.90
C MET A 62 10.17 -8.16 7.39
N GLU A 63 10.72 -7.24 6.58
CA GLU A 63 10.71 -5.80 6.89
C GLU A 63 9.28 -5.23 6.98
N LEU A 64 8.39 -5.66 6.08
CA LEU A 64 6.98 -5.25 6.12
C LEU A 64 6.23 -5.81 7.34
N HIS A 65 6.68 -6.95 7.90
CA HIS A 65 6.07 -7.61 9.06
C HIS A 65 6.78 -7.33 10.40
N GLY A 66 7.96 -6.71 10.39
CA GLY A 66 8.82 -6.54 11.56
C GLY A 66 8.32 -5.53 12.59
N GLU A 67 7.41 -4.64 12.21
CA GLU A 67 6.84 -3.61 13.09
C GLU A 67 5.46 -4.03 13.59
N GLY A 68 5.41 -4.97 14.53
CA GLY A 68 4.17 -5.29 15.25
C GLY A 68 3.88 -6.76 15.50
N SER A 69 4.82 -7.50 16.10
CA SER A 69 4.51 -8.83 16.66
C SER A 69 4.38 -8.74 18.19
N GLY A 70 3.34 -8.03 18.64
CA GLY A 70 2.74 -8.26 19.95
C GLY A 70 1.85 -9.50 19.91
N SER A 71 2.42 -10.68 19.65
CA SER A 71 1.81 -11.96 20.01
C SER A 71 2.88 -13.03 19.97
N GLY A 72 3.30 -13.49 21.15
CA GLY A 72 4.26 -14.58 21.27
C GLY A 72 3.64 -15.91 20.83
N LYS A 73 4.23 -16.56 19.82
CA LYS A 73 4.79 -17.92 19.93
C LYS A 73 5.66 -18.26 18.71
N VAL A 74 6.85 -18.80 19.01
CA VAL A 74 7.94 -19.27 18.13
C VAL A 74 7.61 -20.60 17.44
N THR A 75 8.07 -20.76 16.19
CA THR A 75 8.88 -21.87 15.58
C THR A 75 8.92 -21.58 14.07
N GLY A 76 10.04 -21.34 13.37
CA GLY A 76 11.31 -22.07 13.40
C GLY A 76 11.26 -23.14 12.31
N ASP A 77 11.84 -22.88 11.12
CA ASP A 77 12.62 -23.87 10.37
C ASP A 77 13.47 -23.19 9.30
N GLU A 78 14.78 -23.35 9.48
CA GLU A 78 15.84 -22.98 8.57
C GLU A 78 15.99 -24.13 7.56
N THR A 79 15.72 -23.90 6.28
CA THR A 79 16.37 -24.73 5.26
C THR A 79 16.62 -23.91 4.00
N GLY A 80 17.83 -23.37 3.94
CA GLY A 80 18.43 -23.06 2.65
C GLY A 80 18.53 -24.36 1.84
N THR A 81 18.03 -24.35 0.61
CA THR A 81 18.48 -25.31 -0.39
C THR A 81 18.79 -24.55 -1.66
N LYS A 82 20.09 -24.30 -1.83
CA LYS A 82 20.71 -24.04 -3.12
C LYS A 82 20.62 -25.34 -3.93
N VAL A 83 19.91 -25.33 -5.05
CA VAL A 83 20.04 -26.39 -6.07
C VAL A 83 20.05 -25.74 -7.45
N LEU A 84 21.26 -25.81 -8.03
CA LEU A 84 21.65 -25.75 -9.44
C LEU A 84 21.28 -24.50 -10.26
#